data_AF-A0A847TQN6-F1
#
_entry.id   AF-A0A847TQN6-F1
#
_cell.length_a   1.000
_cell.length_b   1.000
_cell.length_c   1.000
_cell.angle_alpha   90.00
_cell.angle_beta   90.00
_cell.angle_gamma   90.00
#
_symmetry.space_group_name_H-M   'P 1'
#
loop_
_entity.id
_entity.type
_entity.pdbx_description
1 polymer ?
#
loop_
_entity_poly.entity_id
_entity_poly.type
_entity_poly.pdbx_seq_one_letter_code
_entity_poly.pdbx_strand_id
1 'polypeptide(L)'
;MGDDVEVLEVEIQAYDDGTVARIRVLDVPESSRFPDGIKYAFHYGEAGANEPIIRFDNHHGPHELHIAGQVFEIKFDGLQPLYRAWRAALPSEKRIDW
;
A
#
# COMPACT_ATOMS: atom_id res chain seq x y z
N MET A 1 23.16 14.51 -4.11
CA MET A 1 22.29 13.31 -4.19
C MET A 1 20.89 13.85 -4.26
N GLY A 2 20.20 13.61 -5.37
CA GLY A 2 18.99 14.35 -5.74
C GLY A 2 17.85 14.09 -4.75
N ASP A 3 17.11 15.15 -4.41
CA ASP A 3 15.84 15.09 -3.68
C ASP A 3 14.69 14.58 -4.58
N ASP A 4 15.02 13.86 -5.65
CA ASP A 4 14.07 13.51 -6.68
C ASP A 4 13.25 12.30 -6.23
N VAL A 5 11.93 12.48 -6.22
CA VAL A 5 10.96 11.43 -5.96
C VAL A 5 10.45 10.93 -7.31
N GLU A 6 10.62 9.65 -7.59
CA GLU A 6 10.12 9.03 -8.81
C GLU A 6 8.83 8.25 -8.52
N VAL A 7 7.86 8.35 -9.42
CA VAL A 7 6.66 7.52 -9.38
C VAL A 7 6.94 6.24 -10.13
N LEU A 8 7.07 5.13 -9.41
CA LEU A 8 7.29 3.80 -10.01
C LEU A 8 5.97 3.17 -10.46
N GLU A 9 4.93 3.30 -9.65
CA GLU A 9 3.64 2.67 -9.92
C GLU A 9 2.49 3.46 -9.28
N VAL A 10 1.41 3.67 -10.06
CA VAL A 10 0.14 4.18 -9.55
C VAL A 10 -0.99 3.50 -10.28
N GLU A 11 -1.76 2.71 -9.56
CA GLU A 11 -2.96 2.07 -10.09
C GLU A 11 -4.14 2.31 -9.16
N ILE A 12 -5.32 2.48 -9.76
CA ILE A 12 -6.58 2.70 -9.03
C ILE A 12 -7.68 1.92 -9.74
N GLN A 13 -8.35 1.05 -8.99
CA GLN A 13 -9.57 0.38 -9.41
C GLN A 13 -10.70 0.76 -8.48
N ALA A 14 -11.70 1.46 -9.00
CA ALA A 14 -12.99 1.65 -8.33
C ALA A 14 -13.93 0.50 -8.70
N TYR A 15 -14.66 -0.03 -7.72
CA TYR A 15 -15.64 -1.08 -7.91
C TYR A 15 -17.07 -0.53 -7.78
N ASP A 16 -18.04 -1.20 -8.41
CA ASP A 16 -19.46 -0.78 -8.43
C ASP A 16 -20.10 -0.76 -7.02
N ASP A 17 -19.51 -1.48 -6.06
CA ASP A 17 -19.97 -1.50 -4.67
C ASP A 17 -19.39 -0.37 -3.81
N GLY A 18 -18.73 0.60 -4.43
CA GLY A 18 -18.19 1.78 -3.74
C GLY A 18 -16.84 1.55 -3.06
N THR A 19 -16.27 0.35 -3.16
CA THR A 19 -14.89 0.11 -2.70
C THR A 19 -13.86 0.53 -3.75
N VAL A 20 -12.64 0.79 -3.30
CA VAL A 20 -11.50 1.15 -4.15
C VAL A 20 -10.28 0.34 -3.75
N ALA A 21 -9.59 -0.21 -4.74
CA ALA A 21 -8.24 -0.72 -4.62
C ALA A 21 -7.26 0.30 -5.20
N ARG A 22 -6.15 0.56 -4.51
CA ARG A 22 -5.13 1.50 -4.97
C ARG A 22 -3.74 0.97 -4.67
N ILE A 23 -2.89 1.00 -5.68
CA ILE A 23 -1.47 0.76 -5.59
C ILE A 23 -0.76 2.09 -5.80
N ARG A 24 0.21 2.39 -4.95
CA ARG A 24 1.13 3.49 -5.15
C ARG A 24 2.51 3.08 -4.67
N VAL A 25 3.50 3.24 -5.53
CA VAL A 25 4.92 2.96 -5.23
C VAL A 25 5.74 4.12 -5.75
N LEU A 26 6.61 4.65 -4.90
CA LEU A 26 7.51 5.75 -5.19
C LEU A 26 8.94 5.34 -4.81
N ASP A 27 9.88 5.66 -5.68
CA ASP A 27 11.29 5.75 -5.33
C ASP A 27 11.50 7.08 -4.61
N VAL A 28 12.09 7.04 -3.43
CA VAL A 28 12.36 8.22 -2.60
C VAL A 28 13.78 8.15 -2.08
N PRO A 29 14.44 9.30 -1.82
CA PRO A 29 15.75 9.28 -1.20
C PRO A 29 15.79 8.47 0.09
N GLU A 30 16.80 7.61 0.22
CA GLU A 30 17.03 6.85 1.45
C GLU A 30 17.16 7.78 2.66
N SER A 31 16.46 7.43 3.73
CA SER A 31 16.43 8.23 4.96
C SER A 31 16.13 7.35 6.16
N SER A 32 16.26 7.88 7.38
CA SER A 32 15.84 7.17 8.59
C SER A 32 14.36 6.77 8.58
N ARG A 33 13.52 7.47 7.81
CA ARG A 33 12.10 7.16 7.62
C ARG A 33 11.86 6.15 6.51
N PHE A 34 12.68 6.19 5.45
CA PHE A 34 12.59 5.31 4.29
C PHE A 34 13.95 4.64 4.08
N PRO A 35 14.33 3.67 4.94
CA PRO A 35 15.66 3.07 4.90
C PRO A 35 15.91 2.31 3.59
N ASP A 36 14.85 1.82 2.95
CA ASP A 36 14.90 1.09 1.68
C ASP A 36 14.69 1.99 0.44
N GLY A 37 14.68 3.32 0.61
CA GLY A 37 14.49 4.25 -0.50
C GLY A 37 13.13 4.13 -1.18
N ILE A 38 12.13 3.56 -0.50
CA ILE A 38 10.82 3.28 -1.07
C ILE A 38 9.71 3.88 -0.22
N LYS A 39 8.70 4.44 -0.87
CA LYS A 39 7.43 4.81 -0.24
C LYS A 39 6.27 4.16 -0.97
N TYR A 40 5.43 3.43 -0.25
CA TYR A 40 4.34 2.69 -0.89
C TYR A 40 3.04 2.72 -0.09
N ALA A 41 1.94 2.42 -0.78
CA ALA A 41 0.64 2.13 -0.21
C ALA A 41 -0.13 1.16 -1.11
N PHE A 42 -0.43 -0.03 -0.58
CA PHE A 42 -1.37 -0.99 -1.15
C PHE A 42 -2.65 -0.91 -0.33
N HIS A 43 -3.67 -0.24 -0.86
CA HIS A 43 -4.87 0.14 -0.13
C HIS A 43 -6.10 -0.54 -0.71
N TYR A 44 -6.98 -1.03 0.16
CA TYR A 44 -8.33 -1.42 -0.18
C TYR A 44 -9.30 -0.95 0.91
N GLY A 45 -10.38 -0.29 0.51
CA GLY A 45 -11.36 0.29 1.44
C GLY A 45 -12.55 0.92 0.72
N GLU A 46 -13.51 1.44 1.48
CA GLU A 46 -14.62 2.23 0.92
C GLU A 46 -14.11 3.59 0.42
N ALA A 47 -14.62 4.04 -0.73
CA ALA A 47 -14.23 5.32 -1.29
C ALA A 47 -14.60 6.47 -0.35
N GLY A 48 -13.59 7.27 0.04
CA GLY A 48 -13.78 8.41 0.95
C GLY A 48 -13.84 8.05 2.44
N ALA A 49 -13.75 6.77 2.81
CA ALA A 49 -13.62 6.37 4.20
C ALA A 49 -12.24 6.74 4.77
N ASN A 50 -12.21 7.07 6.06
CA ASN A 50 -10.96 7.39 6.76
C ASN A 50 -10.13 6.14 7.05
N GLU A 51 -10.80 5.02 7.29
CA GLU A 51 -10.17 3.76 7.67
C GLU A 51 -10.20 2.77 6.49
N PRO A 52 -9.06 2.15 6.14
CA PRO A 52 -9.04 1.10 5.14
C PRO A 52 -9.68 -0.18 5.68
N ILE A 53 -10.23 -1.00 4.78
CA ILE A 53 -10.54 -2.40 5.10
C ILE A 53 -9.22 -3.16 5.32
N ILE A 54 -8.27 -2.98 4.41
CA ILE A 54 -6.89 -3.41 4.57
C ILE A 54 -5.94 -2.45 3.85
N ARG A 55 -4.80 -2.11 4.47
CA ARG A 55 -3.74 -1.35 3.82
C ARG A 55 -2.37 -1.77 4.30
N PHE A 56 -1.44 -1.94 3.36
CA PHE A 56 -0.01 -2.04 3.64
C PHE A 56 0.64 -0.74 3.20
N ASP A 57 1.37 -0.05 4.08
CA ASP A 57 2.06 1.19 3.74
C ASP A 57 3.26 1.45 4.67
N ASN A 58 3.99 2.52 4.39
CA ASN A 58 5.03 3.04 5.26
C ASN A 58 4.87 4.53 5.57
N HIS A 59 3.62 4.95 5.80
CA HIS A 59 3.33 6.35 6.00
C HIS A 59 3.76 6.85 7.39
N HIS A 60 3.59 6.05 8.45
CA HIS A 60 3.84 6.49 9.83
C HIS A 60 5.03 5.80 10.52
N GLY A 61 5.32 4.55 10.16
CA GLY A 61 6.51 3.78 10.55
C GLY A 61 7.21 3.19 9.33
N PRO A 62 8.23 2.30 9.51
CA PRO A 62 8.97 1.77 8.38
C PRO A 62 8.06 0.92 7.49
N HIS A 63 7.22 0.04 8.05
CA HIS A 63 6.24 -0.77 7.32
C HIS A 63 5.08 -1.19 8.23
N GLU A 64 3.85 -0.97 7.78
CA GLU A 64 2.64 -1.14 8.58
C GLU A 64 1.57 -1.92 7.82
N LEU A 65 0.80 -2.71 8.57
CA LEU A 65 -0.48 -3.30 8.17
C LEU A 65 -1.59 -2.62 8.96
N HIS A 66 -2.52 -1.99 8.24
CA HIS A 66 -3.77 -1.44 8.75
C HIS A 66 -4.88 -2.43 8.41
N ILE A 67 -5.56 -2.99 9.41
CA ILE A 67 -6.66 -3.95 9.21
C ILE A 67 -7.60 -3.91 10.40
N ALA A 68 -8.93 -3.93 10.14
CA ALA A 68 -9.96 -3.94 11.18
C ALA A 68 -9.79 -2.84 12.25
N GLY A 69 -9.39 -1.62 11.82
CA GLY A 69 -9.14 -0.48 12.72
C GLY A 69 -7.89 -0.60 13.58
N GLN A 70 -7.05 -1.61 13.35
CA GLN A 70 -5.79 -1.83 14.05
C GLN A 70 -4.60 -1.57 13.14
N VAL A 71 -3.47 -1.17 13.73
CA VAL A 71 -2.20 -0.95 13.04
C VAL A 71 -1.15 -1.86 13.65
N PHE A 72 -0.46 -2.60 12.80
CA PHE A 72 0.63 -3.50 13.16
C PHE A 72 1.89 -3.12 12.41
N GLU A 73 3.01 -2.99 13.11
CA GLU A 73 4.32 -2.97 12.46
C GLU A 73 4.62 -4.35 11.89
N ILE A 74 5.14 -4.40 10.67
CA ILE A 74 5.46 -5.64 9.96
C ILE A 74 6.89 -5.64 9.47
N LYS A 75 7.45 -6.84 9.30
CA LYS A 75 8.74 -7.00 8.63
C LYS A 75 8.59 -6.71 7.14
N PHE A 76 9.58 -6.03 6.56
CA PHE A 76 9.68 -5.84 5.12
C PHE A 76 10.62 -6.86 4.49
N ASP A 77 10.03 -7.73 3.67
CA ASP A 77 10.75 -8.69 2.83
C ASP A 77 10.68 -8.28 1.34
N GLY A 78 10.37 -7.00 1.07
CA GLY A 78 10.18 -6.43 -0.25
C GLY A 78 8.72 -6.18 -0.64
N LEU A 79 8.52 -5.42 -1.72
CA LEU A 79 7.19 -5.04 -2.21
C LEU A 79 6.37 -6.24 -2.71
N GLN A 80 7.01 -7.19 -3.40
CA GLN A 80 6.31 -8.31 -4.04
C GLN A 80 5.59 -9.24 -3.03
N PRO A 81 6.22 -9.66 -1.90
CA PRO A 81 5.50 -10.37 -0.85
C PRO A 81 4.31 -9.59 -0.28
N LEU A 82 4.47 -8.29 -0.04
CA LEU A 82 3.40 -7.43 0.49
C LEU A 82 2.24 -7.26 -0.50
N TYR A 83 2.54 -7.06 -1.78
CA TYR A 83 1.52 -6.99 -2.84
C TYR A 83 0.73 -8.29 -2.92
N ARG A 84 1.40 -9.45 -2.88
CA ARG A 84 0.74 -10.76 -2.90
C ARG A 84 -0.15 -10.97 -1.67
N ALA A 85 0.34 -10.58 -0.49
CA ALA A 85 -0.44 -10.66 0.76
C ALA A 85 -1.67 -9.74 0.71
N TRP A 86 -1.50 -8.50 0.27
CA TRP A 86 -2.58 -7.54 0.08
C TRP A 86 -3.62 -8.08 -0.91
N ARG A 87 -3.21 -8.49 -2.11
CA ARG A 87 -4.11 -9.05 -3.14
C ARG A 87 -4.85 -10.29 -2.63
N ALA A 88 -4.19 -11.17 -1.88
CA ALA A 88 -4.83 -12.35 -1.29
C ALA A 88 -5.91 -11.99 -0.26
N ALA A 89 -5.81 -10.83 0.39
CA ALA A 89 -6.78 -10.34 1.36
C ALA A 89 -8.00 -9.66 0.73
N LEU A 90 -7.94 -9.27 -0.55
CA LEU A 90 -9.11 -8.75 -1.26
C LEU A 90 -10.18 -9.84 -1.44
N PRO A 91 -11.46 -9.46 -1.55
CA PRO A 91 -12.51 -10.36 -2.05
C PRO A 91 -12.10 -10.98 -3.38
N SER A 92 -12.41 -12.26 -3.60
CA SER A 92 -11.92 -13.04 -4.74
C SER A 92 -12.21 -12.41 -6.10
N GLU A 93 -13.39 -11.82 -6.24
CA GLU A 93 -13.89 -11.14 -7.42
C GLU A 93 -13.19 -9.80 -7.70
N LYS A 94 -12.41 -9.30 -6.72
CA LYS A 94 -11.62 -8.06 -6.80
C LYS A 94 -10.13 -8.31 -6.94
N ARG A 95 -9.70 -9.57 -6.99
CA ARG A 95 -8.29 -9.95 -7.18
C ARG A 95 -7.94 -9.91 -8.66
N ILE A 96 -8.01 -8.74 -9.26
CA ILE A 96 -7.51 -8.54 -10.61
C ILE A 96 -5.97 -8.52 -10.59
N ASP A 97 -5.38 -8.88 -11.74
CA ASP A 97 -3.95 -8.70 -11.93
C ASP A 97 -3.74 -7.29 -12.48
N TRP A 98 -3.19 -6.46 -11.59
CA TRP A 98 -2.59 -5.17 -11.87
C TRP A 98 -1.12 -5.40 -12.22
#